data_AF-A0A947G5B9-F1
#
_entry.id   AF-A0A947G5B9-F1
#
_cell.length_a   1.000
_cell.length_b   1.000
_cell.length_c   1.000
_cell.angle_alpha   90.00
_cell.angle_beta   90.00
_cell.angle_gamma   90.00
#
_symmetry.space_group_name_H-M   'P 1'
#
loop_
_entity.id
_entity.type
_entity.pdbx_description
1 polymer ?
#
loop_
_entity_poly.entity_id
_entity_poly.type
_entity_poly.pdbx_seq_one_letter_code
_entity_poly.pdbx_strand_id
1 'polypeptide(L)'
;MDARQELNAEIRRARGWLIAVGVIMFAVDMIVTFGIGNVQAEWKTRIVVLSAIILAVFLALAYFTAKRPRLCLILGLVVFWGIQLFNATQDPRTLTQGLIIKIFFTLALVKGLQSASRAETLIKDMEKVFE
;
A
#
# COMPACT_ATOMS: atom_id res chain seq x y z
N MET A 1 8.11 28.31 -7.33
CA MET A 1 7.47 27.05 -7.72
C MET A 1 6.01 27.18 -7.33
N ASP A 2 5.08 26.99 -8.26
CA ASP A 2 3.65 27.20 -7.98
C ASP A 2 3.17 26.13 -6.98
N ALA A 3 2.50 26.54 -5.90
CA ALA A 3 2.01 25.63 -4.85
C ALA A 3 1.19 24.44 -5.41
N ARG A 4 0.51 24.64 -6.55
CA ARG A 4 -0.22 23.60 -7.29
C ARG A 4 0.68 22.51 -7.89
N GLN A 5 1.90 22.86 -8.30
CA GLN A 5 2.88 21.90 -8.83
C GLN A 5 3.44 21.02 -7.71
N GLU A 6 3.76 21.60 -6.55
CA GLU A 6 4.21 20.85 -5.37
C GLU A 6 3.12 19.89 -4.89
N LEU A 7 1.88 20.35 -4.78
CA LEU A 7 0.73 19.51 -4.40
C LEU A 7 0.58 18.30 -5.32
N ASN A 8 0.58 18.52 -6.63
CA ASN A 8 0.44 17.45 -7.62
C ASN A 8 1.61 16.46 -7.59
N ALA A 9 2.82 16.92 -7.27
CA ALA A 9 3.98 16.05 -7.13
C ALA A 9 3.84 15.12 -5.91
N GLU A 10 3.41 15.64 -4.77
CA GLU A 10 3.22 14.85 -3.55
C GLU A 10 2.07 13.83 -3.70
N ILE A 11 0.95 14.21 -4.32
CA ILE A 11 -0.15 13.26 -4.61
C ILE A 11 0.33 12.13 -5.53
N ARG A 12 1.10 12.44 -6.57
CA ARG A 12 1.64 11.43 -7.49
C ARG A 12 2.62 10.48 -6.79
N ARG A 13 3.44 10.99 -5.86
CA ARG A 13 4.34 10.16 -5.04
C ARG A 13 3.55 9.22 -4.14
N ALA A 14 2.58 9.73 -3.40
CA ALA A 14 1.72 8.92 -2.53
C ALA A 14 0.99 7.81 -3.32
N ARG A 15 0.45 8.14 -4.49
CA ARG A 15 -0.17 7.18 -5.41
C ARG A 15 0.83 6.12 -5.88
N GLY A 16 2.02 6.54 -6.29
CA GLY A 16 3.08 5.64 -6.73
C GLY A 16 3.46 4.62 -5.67
N TRP A 17 3.54 5.03 -4.40
CA TRP A 17 3.83 4.13 -3.28
C TRP A 17 2.73 3.08 -3.05
N LEU A 18 1.45 3.44 -3.12
CA LEU A 18 0.35 2.48 -2.98
C LEU A 18 0.38 1.42 -4.08
N ILE A 19 0.57 1.85 -5.33
CA ILE A 19 0.63 0.95 -6.48
C ILE A 19 1.84 0.04 -6.35
N ALA A 20 3.02 0.59 -6.04
CA ALA A 20 4.23 -0.19 -5.84
C ALA A 20 4.05 -1.26 -4.75
N VAL A 21 3.46 -0.88 -3.61
CA VAL A 21 3.19 -1.81 -2.50
C VAL A 21 2.26 -2.93 -2.94
N GLY A 22 1.11 -2.60 -3.52
CA GLY A 22 0.14 -3.61 -3.97
C GLY A 22 0.72 -4.56 -5.02
N VAL A 23 1.44 -4.03 -6.01
CA VAL A 23 2.02 -4.84 -7.10
C VAL A 23 3.13 -5.75 -6.57
N ILE A 24 4.04 -5.24 -5.74
CA ILE A 24 5.13 -6.05 -5.20
C ILE A 24 4.57 -7.11 -4.24
N MET A 25 3.54 -6.79 -3.42
CA MET A 25 2.87 -7.80 -2.59
C MET A 25 2.29 -8.94 -3.44
N PHE A 26 1.55 -8.59 -4.50
CA PHE A 26 1.00 -9.58 -5.41
C PHE A 26 2.10 -10.43 -6.06
N ALA A 27 3.19 -9.81 -6.52
CA ALA A 27 4.31 -10.52 -7.11
C ALA A 27 5.00 -11.47 -6.11
N VAL A 28 5.20 -11.04 -4.86
CA VAL A 28 5.75 -11.88 -3.80
C VAL A 28 4.83 -13.08 -3.52
N ASP A 29 3.52 -12.86 -3.40
CA ASP A 29 2.54 -13.94 -3.21
C ASP A 29 2.57 -14.96 -4.36
N MET A 30 2.73 -14.49 -5.61
CA MET A 30 2.85 -15.39 -6.77
C MET A 30 4.16 -16.20 -6.73
N ILE A 31 5.29 -15.57 -6.42
CA ILE A 31 6.58 -16.26 -6.30
C ILE A 31 6.53 -17.30 -5.18
N VAL A 32 5.94 -16.98 -4.04
CA VAL A 32 5.80 -17.92 -2.93
C VAL A 32 4.85 -19.06 -3.29
N THR A 33 3.71 -18.77 -3.92
CA THR A 33 2.68 -19.79 -4.22
C THR A 33 3.07 -20.73 -5.37
N PHE A 34 3.77 -20.23 -6.39
CA PHE A 34 4.10 -21.00 -7.60
C PHE A 34 5.57 -21.40 -7.70
N GLY A 35 6.49 -20.65 -7.08
CA GLY A 35 7.94 -20.87 -7.21
C GLY A 35 8.57 -21.63 -6.04
N ILE A 36 8.13 -21.38 -4.80
CA ILE A 36 8.82 -21.88 -3.60
C ILE A 36 7.92 -22.78 -2.73
N GLY A 37 6.61 -22.52 -2.70
CA GLY A 37 5.65 -23.22 -1.86
C GLY A 37 5.10 -24.50 -2.48
N ASN A 38 5.17 -25.60 -1.72
CA ASN A 38 4.44 -26.84 -2.02
C ASN A 38 2.97 -26.73 -1.59
N VAL A 39 2.26 -25.76 -2.17
CA VAL A 39 0.83 -25.56 -1.94
C VAL A 39 0.03 -26.48 -2.86
N GLN A 40 -0.97 -27.19 -2.33
CA GLN A 40 -1.87 -28.01 -3.15
C GLN A 40 -2.64 -27.15 -4.16
N ALA A 41 -2.93 -27.70 -5.34
CA ALA A 41 -3.53 -26.97 -6.46
C ALA A 41 -4.84 -26.25 -6.09
N GLU A 42 -5.68 -26.85 -5.24
CA GLU A 42 -6.94 -26.25 -4.79
C GLU A 42 -6.76 -24.97 -3.99
N TRP A 43 -5.69 -24.88 -3.20
CA TRP A 43 -5.37 -23.72 -2.38
C TRP A 43 -4.68 -22.62 -3.20
N LYS A 44 -3.95 -22.97 -4.26
CA LYS A 44 -3.29 -21.99 -5.14
C LYS A 44 -4.29 -21.00 -5.73
N THR A 45 -5.38 -21.50 -6.31
CA THR A 45 -6.42 -20.65 -6.93
C THR A 45 -7.02 -19.67 -5.91
N ARG A 46 -7.29 -20.13 -4.68
CA ARG A 46 -7.83 -19.27 -3.61
C ARG A 46 -6.85 -18.16 -3.22
N ILE A 47 -5.57 -18.48 -3.08
CA ILE A 47 -4.53 -17.50 -2.76
C ILE A 47 -4.42 -16.46 -3.87
N VAL A 48 -4.38 -16.88 -5.14
CA VAL A 48 -4.31 -15.95 -6.28
C VAL A 48 -5.50 -14.98 -6.29
N VAL A 49 -6.72 -15.50 -6.08
CA VAL A 49 -7.93 -14.67 -6.06
C VAL A 49 -7.87 -13.66 -4.91
N LEU A 50 -7.47 -14.08 -3.71
CA LEU A 50 -7.33 -13.18 -2.56
C LEU A 50 -6.25 -12.11 -2.80
N SER A 51 -5.08 -12.49 -3.31
CA SER A 51 -4.00 -11.55 -3.64
C SER A 51 -4.44 -10.56 -4.73
N ALA A 52 -5.23 -11.01 -5.73
CA ALA A 52 -5.78 -10.12 -6.75
C ALA A 52 -6.80 -9.11 -6.18
N ILE A 53 -7.63 -9.53 -5.22
CA ILE A 53 -8.56 -8.64 -4.51
C ILE A 53 -7.76 -7.60 -3.70
N ILE A 54 -6.71 -8.02 -2.99
CA ILE A 54 -5.85 -7.11 -2.23
C ILE A 54 -5.20 -6.09 -3.17
N LEU A 55 -4.66 -6.52 -4.31
CA LEU A 55 -4.11 -5.63 -5.33
C LEU A 55 -5.17 -4.62 -5.80
N ALA A 56 -6.39 -5.07 -6.10
CA ALA A 56 -7.49 -4.21 -6.51
C ALA A 56 -7.83 -3.16 -5.43
N VAL A 57 -7.80 -3.53 -4.14
CA VAL A 57 -7.98 -2.59 -3.02
C VAL A 57 -6.87 -1.53 -3.01
N PHE A 58 -5.61 -1.91 -3.16
CA PHE A 58 -4.49 -0.95 -3.22
C PHE A 58 -4.60 -0.02 -4.44
N LEU A 59 -5.02 -0.53 -5.59
CA LEU A 59 -5.27 0.29 -6.79
C LEU A 59 -6.46 1.25 -6.58
N ALA A 60 -7.52 0.81 -5.92
CA ALA A 60 -8.64 1.67 -5.57
C ALA A 60 -8.20 2.79 -4.61
N LEU A 61 -7.41 2.46 -3.58
CA LEU A 61 -6.83 3.47 -2.67
C LEU A 61 -5.89 4.44 -3.42
N ALA A 62 -5.14 3.94 -4.41
CA ALA A 62 -4.29 4.74 -5.28
C ALA A 62 -5.09 5.68 -6.20
N TYR A 63 -6.31 5.30 -6.57
CA TYR A 63 -7.21 6.17 -7.32
C TYR A 63 -7.81 7.26 -6.43
N PHE A 64 -8.21 6.91 -5.20
CA PHE A 64 -8.81 7.85 -4.24
C PHE A 64 -7.81 8.83 -3.59
N THR A 65 -6.50 8.63 -3.80
CA THR A 65 -5.44 9.46 -3.23
C THR A 65 -5.53 10.92 -3.70
N ALA A 66 -6.15 11.19 -4.85
CA ALA A 66 -6.36 12.54 -5.36
C ALA A 66 -7.29 13.39 -4.47
N LYS A 67 -8.23 12.77 -3.74
CA LYS A 67 -9.16 13.49 -2.87
C LYS A 67 -8.70 13.52 -1.42
N ARG A 68 -8.20 12.39 -0.90
CA ARG A 68 -7.79 12.27 0.51
C ARG A 68 -6.52 11.42 0.64
N PRO A 69 -5.35 11.99 0.28
CA PRO A 69 -4.11 11.24 0.17
C PRO A 69 -3.69 10.59 1.49
N ARG A 70 -3.89 11.30 2.61
CA ARG A 70 -3.51 10.82 3.95
C ARG A 70 -4.34 9.61 4.39
N LEU A 71 -5.66 9.67 4.23
CA LEU A 71 -6.54 8.55 4.58
C LEU A 71 -6.23 7.30 3.76
N CYS A 72 -5.99 7.46 2.45
CA CYS A 72 -5.66 6.31 1.58
C CYS A 72 -4.38 5.60 2.02
N LEU A 73 -3.36 6.33 2.47
CA LEU A 73 -2.12 5.73 2.94
C LEU A 73 -2.22 5.10 4.32
N ILE A 74 -2.98 5.71 5.23
CA ILE A 74 -3.28 5.07 6.52
C ILE A 74 -4.05 3.76 6.28
N LEU A 75 -5.07 3.76 5.42
CA LEU A 75 -5.80 2.55 5.07
C LEU A 75 -4.90 1.50 4.41
N GLY A 76 -4.01 1.89 3.51
CA GLY A 76 -3.04 0.97 2.91
C GLY A 76 -2.11 0.33 3.96
N LEU A 77 -1.66 1.11 4.95
CA LEU A 77 -0.89 0.61 6.10
C LEU A 77 -1.69 -0.37 6.95
N VAL A 78 -2.95 -0.04 7.25
CA VAL A 78 -3.83 -0.90 8.05
C VAL A 78 -4.12 -2.21 7.33
N VAL A 79 -4.43 -2.16 6.03
CA VAL A 79 -4.66 -3.37 5.22
C VAL A 79 -3.38 -4.22 5.17
N PHE A 80 -2.22 -3.60 4.92
CA PHE A 80 -0.93 -4.29 4.90
C PHE A 80 -0.65 -5.04 6.21
N TRP A 81 -0.73 -4.34 7.35
CA TRP A 81 -0.48 -4.95 8.65
C TRP A 81 -1.58 -5.94 9.06
N GLY A 82 -2.84 -5.67 8.70
CA GLY A 82 -3.96 -6.57 8.94
C GLY A 82 -3.74 -7.93 8.27
N ILE A 83 -3.28 -7.93 7.01
CA ILE A 83 -2.92 -9.16 6.29
C ILE A 83 -1.75 -9.87 6.99
N GLN A 84 -0.73 -9.14 7.41
CA GLN A 84 0.43 -9.77 8.07
C GLN A 84 0.10 -10.35 9.43
N LEU A 85 -0.76 -9.70 10.21
CA LEU A 85 -1.26 -10.23 11.47
C LEU A 85 -2.17 -11.44 11.23
N PHE A 86 -3.01 -11.40 10.20
CA PHE A 86 -3.84 -12.55 9.84
C PHE A 86 -2.99 -13.77 9.48
N ASN A 87 -1.99 -13.60 8.61
CA ASN A 87 -1.07 -14.67 8.24
C ASN A 87 -0.27 -15.20 9.44
N ALA A 88 0.09 -14.32 10.38
CA ALA A 88 0.78 -14.70 11.61
C ALA A 88 -0.04 -15.65 12.51
N THR A 89 -1.38 -15.56 12.46
CA THR A 89 -2.24 -16.48 13.23
C THR A 89 -2.26 -17.89 12.65
N GLN A 90 -1.96 -18.05 11.35
CA GLN A 90 -1.88 -19.34 10.68
C GLN A 90 -0.50 -19.98 10.84
N ASP A 91 0.56 -19.19 10.61
CA ASP A 91 1.93 -19.61 10.87
C ASP A 91 2.79 -18.41 11.33
N PRO A 92 3.25 -18.40 12.60
CA PRO A 92 4.03 -17.29 13.14
C PRO A 92 5.41 -17.16 12.48
N ARG A 93 5.92 -18.18 11.78
CA ARG A 93 7.17 -18.07 10.99
C ARG A 93 7.01 -17.10 9.83
N THR A 94 5.80 -16.85 9.35
CA THR A 94 5.54 -15.85 8.31
C THR A 94 5.88 -14.44 8.77
N LEU A 95 5.91 -14.13 10.08
CA LEU A 95 6.33 -12.83 10.59
C LEU A 95 7.83 -12.59 10.42
N THR A 96 8.64 -13.62 10.67
CA THR A 96 10.11 -13.53 10.57
C THR A 96 10.59 -13.72 9.13
N GLN A 97 9.87 -14.52 8.34
CA GLN A 97 10.15 -14.67 6.91
C GLN A 97 9.76 -13.40 6.14
N GLY A 98 10.69 -12.90 5.33
CA GLY A 98 10.47 -11.68 4.54
C GLY A 98 10.38 -10.40 5.39
N LEU A 99 10.86 -10.41 6.64
CA LEU A 99 10.86 -9.25 7.53
C LEU A 99 11.50 -8.01 6.88
N ILE A 100 12.59 -8.19 6.13
CA ILE A 100 13.26 -7.11 5.39
C ILE A 100 12.31 -6.46 4.38
N ILE A 101 11.55 -7.26 3.62
CA ILE A 101 10.57 -6.78 2.63
C ILE A 101 9.44 -6.04 3.34
N LYS A 102 8.97 -6.54 4.49
CA LYS A 102 7.91 -5.91 5.28
C LYS A 102 8.33 -4.56 5.86
N ILE A 103 9.57 -4.47 6.36
CA ILE A 103 10.15 -3.21 6.83
C ILE A 103 10.25 -2.24 5.66
N PHE A 104 10.73 -2.69 4.49
CA PHE A 104 10.82 -1.85 3.30
C PHE A 104 9.45 -1.30 2.88
N PHE A 105 8.40 -2.13 2.87
CA PHE A 105 7.04 -1.68 2.59
C PHE A 105 6.50 -0.70 3.62
N THR A 106 6.76 -0.95 4.90
CA THR A 106 6.33 -0.05 5.97
C THR A 106 7.00 1.30 5.81
N LEU A 107 8.32 1.34 5.55
CA LEU A 107 9.05 2.59 5.30
C LEU A 107 8.58 3.30 4.02
N ALA A 108 8.30 2.55 2.96
CA ALA A 108 7.74 3.07 1.71
C ALA A 108 6.39 3.76 1.94
N LEU A 109 5.47 3.09 2.66
CA LEU A 109 4.16 3.64 3.00
C LEU A 109 4.26 4.83 3.97
N VAL A 110 5.16 4.79 4.95
CA VAL A 110 5.40 5.91 5.88
C VAL A 110 5.96 7.13 5.14
N LYS A 111 6.91 6.95 4.22
CA LYS A 111 7.41 8.04 3.36
C LYS A 111 6.30 8.58 2.46
N GLY A 112 5.48 7.70 1.90
CA GLY A 112 4.25 8.10 1.22
C GLY A 112 3.36 8.94 2.13
N LEU A 113 3.16 8.53 3.39
CA LEU A 113 2.24 9.16 4.33
C LEU A 113 2.68 10.58 4.69
N GLN A 114 3.99 10.79 4.87
CA GLN A 114 4.55 12.13 5.07
C GLN A 114 4.29 13.03 3.87
N SER A 115 4.52 12.52 2.65
CA SER A 115 4.21 13.22 1.39
C SER A 115 2.71 13.55 1.27
N ALA A 116 1.84 12.59 1.57
CA ALA A 116 0.39 12.77 1.58
C ALA A 116 -0.09 13.78 2.63
N SER A 117 0.50 13.77 3.84
CA SER A 117 0.17 14.73 4.89
C SER A 117 0.56 16.15 4.47
N ARG A 118 1.68 16.32 3.78
CA ARG A 118 2.11 17.62 3.25
C ARG A 118 1.16 18.13 2.16
N ALA A 119 0.73 17.24 1.26
CA ALA A 119 -0.28 17.55 0.25
C ALA A 119 -1.60 18.03 0.89
N GLU A 120 -2.06 17.38 1.94
CA GLU A 120 -3.30 17.75 2.63
C GLU A 120 -3.20 19.09 3.37
N THR A 121 -2.05 19.39 3.98
CA THR A 121 -1.80 20.72 4.57
C THR A 121 -1.82 21.81 3.50
N LEU A 122 -1.16 21.59 2.35
CA LEU A 122 -1.16 22.55 1.23
C LEU A 122 -2.58 22.81 0.70
N ILE A 123 -3.43 21.78 0.61
CA ILE A 123 -4.83 21.95 0.21
C ILE A 123 -5.57 22.87 1.19
N LYS A 124 -5.42 22.63 2.51
CA LYS A 124 -6.06 23.44 3.55
C LYS A 124 -5.57 24.88 3.58
N ASP A 125 -4.27 25.09 3.37
CA ASP A 125 -3.70 26.44 3.37
C ASP A 125 -4.17 27.24 2.16
N MET A 126 -4.34 26.60 0.99
CA MET A 126 -4.93 27.26 -0.17
C MET A 126 -6.40 27.62 0.07
N GLU A 127 -7.19 26.74 0.68
CA GLU A 127 -8.61 26.99 0.97
C GLU A 127 -8.80 28.22 1.87
N LYS A 128 -7.97 28.37 2.91
CA LYS A 128 -8.00 29.54 3.82
C LYS A 128 -7.60 30.87 3.19
N VAL A 129 -6.87 30.87 2.08
CA VAL A 129 -6.43 32.10 1.40
C VAL A 129 -7.52 32.65 0.48
N PHE A 130 -8.48 31.81 0.07
CA PHE A 130 -9.59 32.20 -0.81
C PHE A 130 -10.92 32.44 -0.07
N GLU A 131 -10.97 32.24 1.26
CA GLU A 131 -12.01 32.76 2.17
C GLU A 131 -11.65 34.16 2.67
#